data_AF-A0A2C6DWY5-F1
#
_entry.id   AF-A0A2C6DWY5-F1
#
_cell.length_a   1.000
_cell.length_b   1.000
_cell.length_c   1.000
_cell.angle_alpha   90.00
_cell.angle_beta   90.00
_cell.angle_gamma   90.00
#
_symmetry.space_group_name_H-M   'P 1'
#
loop_
_entity.id
_entity.type
_entity.pdbx_description
1 polymer ?
#
loop_
_entity_poly.entity_id
_entity_poly.type
_entity_poly.pdbx_seq_one_letter_code
_entity_poly.pdbx_strand_id
1 'polypeptide(L)'
;MVFIDSADVKQQSLVIDINQTLYYSATLSSQLKVTVIDVNPNGRAFNGAVDYSFDSTGEWVAKYRPGGLPYLICFQGDKAIHKQGLYQASGIRECTTKG
;
A
#
# COMPACT_ATOMS: atom_id res chain seq x y z
N MET A 1 -4.63 -0.71 1.68
CA MET A 1 -3.42 -1.42 2.13
C MET A 1 -2.62 -1.84 0.92
N VAL A 2 -1.31 -1.62 0.95
CA VAL A 2 -0.39 -1.93 -0.15
C VAL A 2 0.68 -2.87 0.37
N PHE A 3 0.83 -4.03 -0.25
CA PHE A 3 1.90 -4.98 0.04
C PHE A 3 3.04 -4.77 -0.94
N ILE A 4 4.27 -4.73 -0.44
CA ILE A 4 5.49 -4.57 -1.24
C ILE A 4 6.60 -5.50 -0.75
N ASP A 5 7.62 -5.64 -1.58
CA ASP A 5 8.96 -6.08 -1.20
C ASP A 5 9.93 -4.91 -1.45
N SER A 6 10.40 -4.27 -0.39
CA SER A 6 11.34 -3.15 -0.52
C SER A 6 12.74 -3.57 -0.98
N ALA A 7 13.04 -4.86 -1.14
CA ALA A 7 14.27 -5.27 -1.84
C ALA A 7 14.24 -4.90 -3.33
N ASP A 8 13.05 -4.74 -3.92
CA ASP A 8 12.87 -4.27 -5.29
C ASP A 8 12.78 -2.74 -5.35
N VAL A 9 13.76 -2.12 -6.02
CA VAL A 9 13.84 -0.66 -6.20
C VAL A 9 12.59 -0.09 -6.87
N LYS A 10 11.95 -0.83 -7.80
CA LYS A 10 10.72 -0.34 -8.45
C LYS A 10 9.57 -0.22 -7.46
N GLN A 11 9.48 -1.13 -6.50
CA GLN A 11 8.46 -1.08 -5.46
C GLN A 11 8.75 0.02 -4.43
N GLN A 12 10.03 0.29 -4.13
CA GLN A 12 10.41 1.47 -3.35
C GLN A 12 9.94 2.77 -4.04
N SER A 13 10.20 2.93 -5.34
CA SER A 13 9.76 4.09 -6.11
C SER A 13 8.24 4.24 -6.09
N LEU A 14 7.49 3.13 -6.21
CA LEU A 14 6.04 3.16 -6.11
C LEU A 14 5.54 3.72 -4.77
N VAL A 15 6.17 3.36 -3.65
CA VAL A 15 5.81 3.90 -2.33
C VAL A 15 6.06 5.40 -2.27
N ILE A 16 7.19 5.87 -2.81
CA ILE A 16 7.51 7.30 -2.89
C ILE A 16 6.43 8.04 -3.69
N ASP A 17 6.04 7.52 -4.84
CA ASP A 17 5.03 8.12 -5.70
C ASP A 17 3.64 8.16 -5.03
N ILE A 18 3.27 7.10 -4.30
CA ILE A 18 2.04 7.06 -3.49
C ILE A 18 2.09 8.14 -2.41
N ASN A 19 3.22 8.22 -1.71
CA ASN A 19 3.42 9.19 -0.63
C ASN A 19 3.30 10.63 -1.14
N GLN A 20 3.94 10.94 -2.27
CA GLN A 20 3.82 12.23 -2.94
C GLN A 20 2.38 12.52 -3.38
N THR A 21 1.70 11.53 -3.97
CA THR A 21 0.31 11.68 -4.42
C THR A 21 -0.63 12.04 -3.27
N LEU A 22 -0.47 11.39 -2.11
CA LEU A 22 -1.26 11.68 -0.91
C LEU A 22 -0.87 13.04 -0.30
N TYR A 23 0.42 13.36 -0.27
CA TYR A 23 0.92 14.63 0.26
C TYR A 23 0.38 15.85 -0.52
N TYR A 24 0.40 15.78 -1.85
CA TYR A 24 -0.04 16.89 -2.71
C TYR A 24 -1.56 16.93 -2.95
N SER A 25 -2.33 15.91 -2.51
CA SER A 25 -3.78 15.86 -2.69
C SER A 25 -4.52 15.76 -1.36
N ALA A 26 -4.87 16.92 -0.79
CA ALA A 26 -5.67 17.02 0.44
C ALA A 26 -7.02 16.27 0.33
N THR A 27 -7.63 16.28 -0.85
CA THR A 27 -8.88 15.52 -1.09
C THR A 27 -8.64 14.02 -0.99
N LEU A 28 -7.57 13.51 -1.59
CA LEU A 28 -7.30 12.07 -1.56
C LEU A 28 -6.87 11.61 -0.17
N SER A 29 -6.02 12.39 0.52
CA SER A 29 -5.56 12.05 1.87
C SER A 29 -6.66 12.12 2.92
N SER A 30 -7.69 12.94 2.73
CA SER A 30 -8.87 12.93 3.62
C SER A 30 -9.81 11.75 3.39
N GLN A 31 -9.72 11.07 2.23
CA GLN A 31 -10.57 9.93 1.88
C GLN A 31 -9.86 8.59 2.05
N LEU A 32 -8.53 8.54 1.92
CA LEU A 32 -7.77 7.31 1.96
C LEU A 32 -6.73 7.33 3.07
N LYS A 33 -6.80 6.31 3.92
CA LYS A 33 -5.71 5.89 4.78
C LYS A 33 -4.94 4.76 4.11
N VAL A 34 -3.67 5.00 3.77
CA VAL A 34 -2.83 4.02 3.08
C VAL A 34 -1.80 3.45 4.05
N THR A 35 -1.96 2.17 4.37
CA THR A 35 -0.95 1.38 5.07
C THR A 35 -0.14 0.55 4.07
N VAL A 36 1.18 0.71 4.11
CA VAL A 36 2.16 -0.07 3.38
C VAL A 36 2.70 -1.18 4.28
N ILE A 37 2.61 -2.40 3.81
CA ILE A 37 3.11 -3.61 4.46
C ILE A 37 4.29 -4.12 3.63
N ASP A 38 5.48 -4.05 4.19
CA ASP A 38 6.72 -4.49 3.55
C ASP A 38 7.13 -5.87 4.04
N VAL A 39 7.25 -6.82 3.11
CA VAL A 39 7.64 -8.20 3.43
C VAL A 39 9.15 -8.35 3.62
N ASN A 40 9.94 -7.34 3.26
CA ASN A 40 11.38 -7.35 3.46
C ASN A 40 11.72 -6.91 4.89
N PRO A 41 12.19 -7.81 5.77
CA PRO A 41 12.52 -7.46 7.14
C PRO A 41 13.75 -6.56 7.27
N ASN A 42 14.56 -6.46 6.20
CA ASN A 42 15.77 -5.64 6.16
C ASN A 42 15.54 -4.30 5.42
N GLY A 43 14.30 -4.01 5.07
CA GLY A 43 13.91 -2.77 4.41
C GLY A 43 14.14 -1.54 5.28
N ARG A 44 14.15 -0.36 4.67
CA ARG A 44 14.11 0.91 5.40
C ARG A 44 12.67 1.42 5.41
N ALA A 45 12.23 1.86 6.58
CA ALA A 45 10.88 2.41 6.73
C ALA A 45 10.74 3.70 5.91
N PHE A 46 9.61 3.83 5.23
CA PHE A 46 9.23 5.07 4.57
C PHE A 46 8.47 5.95 5.57
N ASN A 47 8.71 7.26 5.50
CA ASN A 47 8.02 8.25 6.33
C ASN A 47 7.18 9.17 5.44
N GLY A 48 6.04 9.63 5.94
CA GLY A 48 5.21 10.63 5.26
C GLY A 48 3.71 10.43 5.49
N ALA A 49 2.93 10.58 4.42
CA ALA A 49 1.48 10.46 4.39
C ALA A 49 0.98 9.00 4.40
N VAL A 50 1.88 8.02 4.22
CA VAL A 50 1.56 6.60 4.36
C VAL A 50 1.93 6.10 5.75
N ASP A 51 1.11 5.19 6.29
CA ASP A 51 1.51 4.38 7.43
C ASP A 51 2.39 3.24 6.93
N TYR A 52 3.54 3.01 7.56
CA TYR A 52 4.48 1.97 7.14
C TYR A 52 4.67 0.91 8.22
N SER A 53 4.66 -0.36 7.84
CA SER A 53 4.93 -1.48 8.74
C SER A 53 5.68 -2.60 8.03
N PHE A 54 6.57 -3.27 8.77
CA PHE A 54 7.26 -4.47 8.31
C PHE A 54 6.45 -5.71 8.70
N ASP A 55 6.27 -6.64 7.76
CA ASP A 55 5.70 -7.96 8.00
C ASP A 55 6.78 -8.97 8.37
N SER A 56 7.53 -8.71 9.44
CA SER A 56 8.70 -9.50 9.84
C SER A 56 8.37 -10.96 10.18
N THR A 57 7.12 -11.25 10.53
CA THR A 57 6.62 -12.60 10.87
C THR A 57 5.80 -13.25 9.76
N GLY A 58 5.51 -12.51 8.67
CA GLY A 58 4.61 -12.98 7.60
C GLY A 58 3.13 -13.05 7.99
N GLU A 59 2.74 -12.49 9.14
CA GLU A 59 1.36 -12.52 9.64
C GLU A 59 0.40 -11.83 8.66
N TRP A 60 0.80 -10.68 8.12
CA TRP A 60 -0.05 -9.92 7.21
C TRP A 60 -0.21 -10.63 5.87
N VAL A 61 0.89 -11.14 5.30
CA VAL A 61 0.85 -11.94 4.07
C VAL A 61 -0.01 -13.20 4.25
N ALA A 62 0.14 -13.90 5.37
CA ALA A 62 -0.64 -15.11 5.67
C ALA A 62 -2.15 -14.81 5.78
N LYS A 63 -2.50 -13.70 6.44
CA LYS A 63 -3.88 -13.27 6.65
C LYS A 63 -4.56 -12.80 5.36
N TYR A 64 -3.89 -11.95 4.58
CA TYR A 64 -4.53 -11.25 3.45
C TYR A 64 -4.29 -11.89 2.08
N ARG A 65 -3.25 -12.75 1.98
CA ARG A 65 -2.88 -13.53 0.80
C ARG A 65 -2.83 -12.69 -0.49
N PRO A 66 -1.91 -11.72 -0.61
CA PRO A 66 -1.74 -10.94 -1.83
C PRO A 66 -1.40 -11.85 -3.01
N GLY A 67 -1.94 -11.54 -4.21
CA GLY A 67 -1.76 -12.38 -5.40
C GLY A 67 -0.37 -12.27 -6.06
N GLY A 68 0.39 -11.22 -5.74
CA GLY A 68 1.74 -10.95 -6.22
C GLY A 68 2.15 -9.52 -5.87
N LEU A 69 3.39 -9.30 -5.47
CA LEU A 69 3.87 -7.98 -5.05
C LEU A 69 4.33 -7.16 -6.26
N PRO A 70 4.04 -5.84 -6.31
CA PRO A 70 3.24 -5.07 -5.34
C PRO A 70 1.72 -5.31 -5.48
N TYR A 71 1.01 -5.34 -4.35
CA TYR A 71 -0.43 -5.67 -4.32
C TYR A 71 -1.25 -4.66 -3.52
N LEU A 72 -2.39 -4.24 -4.06
CA LEU A 72 -3.36 -3.35 -3.42
C LEU A 72 -4.56 -4.15 -2.90
N ILE A 73 -4.95 -3.88 -1.66
CA ILE A 73 -6.23 -4.30 -1.09
C ILE A 73 -6.96 -3.05 -0.56
N CYS A 74 -8.14 -2.79 -1.12
CA CYS A 74 -9.03 -1.72 -0.68
C CYS A 74 -9.99 -2.24 0.38
N PHE A 75 -10.21 -1.42 1.41
CA PHE A 75 -11.11 -1.72 2.52
C PHE A 75 -12.17 -0.63 2.64
N GLN A 76 -13.38 -1.06 3.02
CA GLN A 76 -14.44 -0.18 3.50
C GLN A 76 -14.81 -0.65 4.91
N GLY A 77 -14.41 0.14 5.92
CA GLY A 77 -14.33 -0.38 7.28
C GLY A 77 -13.35 -1.57 7.35
N ASP A 78 -13.80 -2.69 7.92
CA ASP A 78 -12.98 -3.91 8.06
C ASP A 78 -13.13 -4.89 6.89
N LYS A 79 -13.99 -4.59 5.91
CA LYS A 79 -14.28 -5.48 4.78
C LYS A 79 -13.39 -5.14 3.58
N ALA A 80 -12.66 -6.13 3.08
CA ALA A 80 -11.97 -6.01 1.80
C ALA A 80 -12.99 -5.98 0.65
N ILE A 81 -12.97 -4.93 -0.16
CA ILE A 81 -13.93 -4.69 -1.26
C ILE A 81 -13.30 -4.85 -2.65
N HIS A 82 -11.99 -4.64 -2.77
CA HIS A 82 -11.28 -4.73 -4.04
C HIS A 82 -9.83 -5.19 -3.82
N LYS A 83 -9.29 -5.95 -4.76
CA LYS A 83 -7.93 -6.53 -4.72
C LYS A 83 -7.33 -6.54 -6.12
N GLN A 84 -6.08 -6.09 -6.26
CA GLN A 84 -5.37 -6.09 -7.54
C GLN A 84 -3.85 -5.93 -7.39
N GLY A 85 -3.09 -6.27 -8.42
CA GLY A 85 -1.69 -5.82 -8.53
C GLY A 85 -1.61 -4.30 -8.68
N LEU A 86 -0.57 -3.67 -8.12
CA LEU A 86 -0.42 -2.22 -8.10
C LEU A 86 0.83 -1.76 -8.84
N TYR A 87 0.68 -1.37 -10.10
CA TYR A 87 1.84 -0.99 -10.93
C TYR A 87 2.14 0.50 -10.95
N GLN A 88 1.20 1.34 -10.49
CA GLN A 88 1.31 2.80 -10.50
C GLN A 88 0.59 3.39 -9.28
N ALA A 89 1.09 4.53 -8.77
CA ALA A 89 0.52 5.19 -7.61
C ALA A 89 -0.95 5.62 -7.80
N SER A 90 -1.34 5.99 -9.02
CA SER A 90 -2.72 6.33 -9.37
C SER A 90 -3.72 5.20 -9.07
N GLY A 91 -3.27 3.94 -9.05
CA GLY A 91 -4.10 2.77 -8.78
C GLY A 91 -4.72 2.75 -7.37
N ILE A 92 -4.19 3.52 -6.40
CA ILE A 92 -4.79 3.64 -5.06
C ILE A 92 -6.18 4.30 -5.10
N ARG A 93 -6.49 5.04 -6.18
CA ARG A 93 -7.79 5.71 -6.37
C ARG A 93 -8.93 4.72 -6.63
N GLU A 94 -8.64 3.49 -7.01
CA GLU A 94 -9.66 2.43 -7.10
C GLU A 94 -10.34 2.17 -5.75
N CYS A 95 -9.69 2.52 -4.64
CA CYS A 95 -10.27 2.40 -3.30
C CYS A 95 -11.29 3.49 -2.96
N THR A 96 -11.37 4.59 -3.72
CA THR A 96 -12.39 5.64 -3.53
C THR A 96 -13.58 5.49 -4.48
N THR A 97 -13.38 4.87 -5.65
CA THR A 97 -14.43 4.72 -6.67
C THR A 97 -15.31 3.49 -6.48
N LYS A 98 -14.79 2.44 -5.82
CA LYS A 98 -15.51 1.18 -5.57
C LYS A 98 -15.93 0.99 -4.11
N GLY A 99 -15.74 2.03 -3.28
CA GLY A 99 -16.23 2.11 -1.90
C GLY A 99 -17.59 2.78 -1.82
#